data_AF-A0A1I1WLJ6-F1
#
_entry.id   AF-A0A1I1WLJ6-F1
#
_cell.length_a   1.000
_cell.length_b   1.000
_cell.length_c   1.000
_cell.angle_alpha   90.00
_cell.angle_beta   90.00
_cell.angle_gamma   90.00
#
_symmetry.space_group_name_H-M   'P 1'
#
loop_
_entity.id
_entity.type
_entity.pdbx_description
1 polymer ?
#
loop_
_entity_poly.entity_id
_entity_poly.type
_entity_poly.pdbx_seq_one_letter_code
_entity_poly.pdbx_strand_id
1 'polypeptide(L)'
;MGWARHHIEKLRAGATVKFRPHGNSMTPRIKSGQLCTVEPVELDQLEVGDVVLCTIRGADYLHIVKAIADDGRCQIGNNHGKINGWLGGHAIFGRLVRVEP
;
A
#
# COMPACT_ATOMS: atom_id res chain seq x y z
N MET A 1 -9.54 -4.93 -14.04
CA MET A 1 -9.51 -3.66 -13.29
C MET A 1 -9.31 -4.02 -11.82
N GLY A 2 -8.40 -3.36 -11.11
CA GLY A 2 -8.11 -3.67 -9.71
C GLY A 2 -9.21 -3.19 -8.76
N TRP A 3 -9.30 -3.81 -7.58
CA TRP A 3 -10.37 -3.55 -6.60
C TRP A 3 -10.29 -2.15 -6.00
N ALA A 4 -9.13 -1.50 -6.03
CA ALA A 4 -8.89 -0.24 -5.32
C ALA A 4 -9.11 1.00 -6.19
N ARG A 5 -9.59 0.85 -7.43
CA ARG A 5 -9.65 1.93 -8.44
C ARG A 5 -10.20 3.25 -7.89
N HIS A 6 -11.40 3.24 -7.29
CA HIS A 6 -12.02 4.46 -6.78
C HIS A 6 -11.27 5.07 -5.59
N HIS A 7 -10.58 4.25 -4.81
CA HIS A 7 -9.73 4.73 -3.71
C HIS A 7 -8.45 5.38 -4.25
N ILE A 8 -7.85 4.79 -5.28
CA ILE A 8 -6.68 5.34 -5.98
C ILE A 8 -7.02 6.69 -6.62
N GLU A 9 -8.17 6.80 -7.29
CA GLU A 9 -8.65 8.06 -7.88
C GLU A 9 -8.77 9.17 -6.82
N LYS A 10 -9.32 8.86 -5.64
CA LYS A 10 -9.44 9.81 -4.52
C LYS A 10 -8.08 10.19 -3.92
N LEU A 11 -7.18 9.21 -3.72
CA LEU A 11 -5.84 9.46 -3.20
C LEU A 11 -5.03 10.37 -4.13
N ARG A 12 -5.11 10.15 -5.45
CA ARG A 12 -4.49 11.02 -6.46
C ARG A 12 -5.06 12.43 -6.45
N ALA A 13 -6.29 12.62 -5.99
CA ALA A 13 -6.92 13.92 -5.79
C ALA A 13 -6.58 14.53 -4.40
N GLY A 14 -5.67 13.94 -3.64
CA GLY A 14 -5.26 14.43 -2.32
C GLY A 14 -6.19 14.04 -1.18
N ALA A 15 -7.15 13.14 -1.39
CA ALA A 15 -8.13 12.77 -0.36
C ALA A 15 -7.70 11.51 0.41
N THR A 16 -7.82 11.56 1.73
CA THR A 16 -7.76 10.38 2.61
C THR A 16 -8.93 9.44 2.33
N VAL A 17 -8.65 8.14 2.29
CA VAL A 17 -9.65 7.10 2.00
C VAL A 17 -9.72 6.08 3.13
N LYS A 18 -10.90 5.47 3.27
CA LYS A 18 -11.11 4.31 4.14
C LYS A 18 -11.71 3.16 3.37
N PHE A 19 -11.21 1.96 3.58
CA PHE A 19 -11.71 0.74 2.93
C PHE A 19 -11.37 -0.52 3.74
N ARG A 20 -12.01 -1.64 3.39
CA ARG A 20 -11.81 -2.95 4.02
C ARG A 20 -11.15 -3.90 3.01
N PRO A 21 -9.82 -4.03 2.99
CA PRO A 21 -9.15 -4.93 2.07
C PRO A 21 -9.41 -6.39 2.48
N HIS A 22 -9.45 -7.28 1.51
CA HIS A 22 -9.68 -8.71 1.74
C HIS A 22 -8.44 -9.54 1.37
N GLY A 23 -8.20 -10.59 2.14
CA GLY A 23 -7.09 -11.53 1.94
C GLY A 23 -6.27 -11.75 3.21
N ASN A 24 -5.29 -12.65 3.09
CA ASN A 24 -4.47 -13.11 4.22
C ASN A 24 -3.00 -12.70 4.11
N SER A 25 -2.61 -11.92 3.09
CA SER A 25 -1.21 -11.56 2.85
C SER A 25 -0.60 -10.68 3.94
N MET A 26 -1.44 -9.97 4.69
CA MET A 26 -1.03 -9.03 5.73
C MET A 26 -1.32 -9.50 7.15
N THR A 27 -1.84 -10.71 7.35
CA THR A 27 -2.09 -11.25 8.69
C THR A 27 -0.77 -11.51 9.44
N PRO A 28 -0.73 -11.37 10.77
CA PRO A 28 -1.80 -10.89 11.66
C PRO A 28 -1.91 -9.35 11.74
N ARG A 29 -1.05 -8.57 11.07
CA ARG A 29 -1.02 -7.10 11.15
C ARG A 29 -2.32 -6.45 10.66
N ILE A 30 -2.84 -6.94 9.53
CA ILE A 30 -4.12 -6.53 8.97
C ILE A 30 -4.89 -7.79 8.63
N LYS A 31 -5.99 -8.03 9.34
CA LYS A 31 -6.90 -9.14 9.09
C LYS A 31 -7.85 -8.79 7.94
N SER A 32 -8.27 -9.81 7.21
CA SER A 32 -9.25 -9.67 6.13
C SER A 32 -10.49 -8.91 6.63
N GLY A 33 -10.87 -7.85 5.93
CA GLY A 33 -12.04 -7.04 6.25
C GLY A 33 -11.84 -5.99 7.35
N GLN A 34 -10.66 -5.83 7.96
CA GLN A 34 -10.41 -4.73 8.91
C GLN A 34 -10.44 -3.37 8.22
N LEU A 35 -10.96 -2.35 8.90
CA LEU A 35 -11.07 -1.00 8.32
C LEU A 35 -9.71 -0.32 8.33
N CYS A 36 -9.21 0.02 7.15
CA CYS A 36 -7.94 0.68 6.94
C CYS A 36 -8.17 2.13 6.51
N THR A 37 -7.37 3.06 7.04
CA THR A 37 -7.32 4.46 6.59
C THR A 37 -6.00 4.71 5.89
N VAL A 38 -6.06 5.19 4.64
CA VAL A 38 -4.90 5.46 3.79
C VAL A 38 -4.92 6.91 3.37
N GLU A 39 -3.77 7.57 3.49
CA GLU A 39 -3.55 8.97 3.13
C GLU A 39 -2.62 9.07 1.92
N PRO A 40 -2.75 10.11 1.07
CA PRO A 40 -1.78 10.37 0.02
C PRO A 40 -0.37 10.52 0.61
N VAL A 41 0.66 10.12 -0.14
CA VAL A 41 2.05 10.14 0.32
C VAL A 41 2.98 10.34 -0.87
N GLU A 42 4.02 11.14 -0.66
CA GLU A 42 5.13 11.28 -1.61
C GLU A 42 6.21 10.24 -1.33
N LEU A 43 6.97 9.83 -2.36
CA LEU A 43 7.96 8.75 -2.22
C LEU A 43 9.06 9.06 -1.20
N ASP A 44 9.49 10.31 -1.12
CA ASP A 44 10.54 10.77 -0.21
C ASP A 44 10.11 10.77 1.26
N GLN A 45 8.80 10.63 1.52
CA GLN A 45 8.22 10.49 2.86
C GLN A 45 8.01 9.04 3.30
N LEU A 46 8.29 8.08 2.41
CA LEU A 46 8.14 6.66 2.72
C LEU A 46 9.38 6.14 3.44
N GLU A 47 9.12 5.29 4.42
CA GLU A 47 10.15 4.60 5.19
C GLU A 47 10.00 3.08 5.08
N VAL A 48 11.11 2.35 5.32
CA VAL A 48 11.05 0.89 5.43
C VAL A 48 10.14 0.52 6.61
N GLY A 49 9.14 -0.31 6.34
CA GLY A 49 8.13 -0.71 7.30
C GLY A 49 6.75 -0.09 7.06
N ASP A 50 6.68 1.00 6.29
CA ASP A 50 5.40 1.60 5.89
C ASP A 50 4.55 0.61 5.11
N VAL A 51 3.23 0.67 5.31
CA VAL A 51 2.27 -0.09 4.50
C VAL A 51 1.64 0.86 3.49
N VAL A 52 1.68 0.51 2.21
CA VAL A 52 1.22 1.36 1.11
C VAL A 52 0.18 0.69 0.25
N LEU A 53 -0.78 1.48 -0.24
CA LEU A 53 -1.65 1.07 -1.34
C LEU A 53 -0.89 1.27 -2.65
N CYS A 54 -0.72 0.19 -3.40
CA CYS A 54 0.09 0.17 -4.60
C CYS A 54 -0.44 -0.80 -5.66
N THR A 55 -0.01 -0.65 -6.92
CA THR A 55 -0.32 -1.60 -7.99
C THR A 55 0.97 -2.24 -8.49
N ILE A 56 1.04 -3.58 -8.44
CA ILE A 56 2.19 -4.36 -8.93
C ILE A 56 1.69 -5.31 -10.01
N ARG A 57 2.22 -5.18 -11.23
CA ARG A 57 1.85 -6.03 -12.38
C ARG A 57 0.32 -6.11 -12.59
N GLY A 58 -0.38 -5.00 -12.41
CA GLY A 58 -1.82 -4.88 -12.61
C GLY A 58 -2.71 -5.33 -11.44
N ALA A 59 -2.12 -5.76 -10.32
CA ALA A 59 -2.84 -6.14 -9.10
C ALA A 59 -2.63 -5.11 -7.98
N ASP A 60 -3.72 -4.72 -7.33
CA ASP A 60 -3.70 -3.75 -6.23
C ASP A 60 -3.45 -4.44 -4.90
N TYR A 61 -2.52 -3.92 -4.12
CA TYR A 61 -2.12 -4.46 -2.82
C TYR A 61 -2.01 -3.35 -1.78
N LEU A 62 -2.33 -3.71 -0.53
CA LEU A 62 -1.98 -2.94 0.66
C LEU A 62 -0.84 -3.66 1.38
N HIS A 63 0.41 -3.36 1.03
CA HIS A 63 1.60 -4.16 1.39
C HIS A 63 2.74 -3.31 1.96
N ILE A 64 3.77 -3.97 2.50
CA ILE A 64 4.86 -3.36 3.27
C ILE A 64 5.99 -2.91 2.33
N VAL A 65 6.53 -1.72 2.54
CA VAL A 65 7.83 -1.27 2.03
C VAL A 65 8.93 -2.04 2.76
N LYS A 66 9.58 -2.97 2.08
CA LYS A 66 10.64 -3.84 2.62
C LYS A 66 12.04 -3.23 2.49
N ALA A 67 12.25 -2.42 1.47
CA ALA A 67 13.51 -1.72 1.19
C ALA A 67 13.24 -0.48 0.33
N ILE A 68 14.15 0.48 0.36
CA ILE A 68 14.17 1.65 -0.52
C ILE A 68 15.54 1.66 -1.19
N ALA A 69 15.56 1.76 -2.52
CA ALA A 69 16.79 1.85 -3.30
C ALA A 69 17.27 3.30 -3.40
N ASP A 70 18.55 3.50 -3.75
CA ASP A 70 19.16 4.82 -3.90
C ASP A 70 18.48 5.67 -4.98
N ASP A 71 17.81 5.03 -5.95
CA ASP A 71 17.04 5.69 -7.01
C ASP A 71 15.59 6.01 -6.61
N GLY A 72 15.25 5.84 -5.33
CA GLY A 72 13.92 6.13 -4.76
C GLY A 72 12.87 5.05 -5.00
N ARG A 73 13.19 3.94 -5.67
CA ARG A 73 12.24 2.82 -5.81
C ARG A 73 12.06 2.07 -4.50
N CYS A 74 10.84 1.65 -4.22
CA CYS A 74 10.51 0.86 -3.03
C CYS A 74 10.33 -0.62 -3.39
N GLN A 75 10.95 -1.52 -2.63
CA GLN A 75 10.65 -2.94 -2.68
C GLN A 75 9.41 -3.22 -1.86
N ILE A 76 8.37 -3.78 -2.48
CA ILE A 76 7.11 -4.11 -1.82
C ILE A 76 7.04 -5.60 -1.54
N GLY A 77 6.57 -5.95 -0.35
CA GLY A 77 6.34 -7.33 0.06
C GLY A 77 5.20 -7.48 1.06
N ASN A 78 4.74 -8.72 1.23
CA ASN A 78 3.68 -9.02 2.18
C ASN A 78 4.21 -9.23 3.62
N ASN A 79 3.32 -9.55 4.55
CA ASN A 79 3.71 -9.78 5.94
C ASN A 79 4.33 -11.17 6.21
N HIS A 80 4.28 -12.08 5.23
CA HIS A 80 4.77 -13.47 5.32
C HIS A 80 6.13 -13.69 4.62
N GLY A 81 6.83 -12.62 4.27
CA GLY A 81 8.17 -12.69 3.66
C GLY A 81 8.19 -12.80 2.12
N LYS A 82 7.03 -12.83 1.45
CA LYS A 82 6.98 -12.79 -0.02
C LYS A 82 7.30 -11.38 -0.50
N ILE A 83 8.26 -11.26 -1.43
CA ILE A 83 8.53 -10.04 -2.18
C ILE A 83 7.67 -10.02 -3.45
N ASN A 84 6.97 -8.92 -3.68
CA ASN A 84 6.10 -8.73 -4.84
C ASN A 84 6.84 -8.05 -6.00
N GLY A 85 7.74 -7.10 -5.71
CA GLY A 85 8.54 -6.42 -6.72
C GLY A 85 8.99 -5.04 -6.28
N TRP A 86 9.71 -4.36 -7.17
CA TRP A 86 10.15 -2.97 -7.01
C TRP A 86 9.17 -2.04 -7.73
N LEU A 87 8.79 -0.95 -7.07
CA LEU A 87 7.90 0.08 -7.59
C LEU A 87 8.54 1.47 -7.53
N GLY A 88 8.25 2.31 -8.52
CA GLY A 88 8.45 3.75 -8.43
C GLY A 88 7.16 4.47 -8.02
N GLY A 89 7.23 5.80 -7.92
CA GLY A 89 6.16 6.63 -7.32
C GLY A 89 4.82 6.55 -8.06
N HIS A 90 4.84 6.37 -9.37
CA HIS A 90 3.62 6.24 -10.17
C HIS A 90 2.73 5.03 -9.79
N ALA A 91 3.28 4.06 -9.08
CA ALA A 91 2.62 2.81 -8.69
C ALA A 91 2.31 2.73 -7.18
N ILE A 92 2.66 3.77 -6.40
CA ILE A 92 2.32 3.91 -4.99
C ILE A 92 1.36 5.11 -4.85
N PHE A 93 0.24 4.91 -4.17
CA PHE A 93 -0.84 5.91 -4.17
C PHE A 93 -1.12 6.50 -2.80
N GLY A 94 -0.72 5.83 -1.73
CA GLY A 94 -0.96 6.29 -0.38
C GLY A 94 -0.38 5.37 0.67
N ARG A 95 -0.17 5.91 1.87
CA ARG A 95 0.33 5.21 3.06
C ARG A 95 -0.81 4.93 4.03
N LEU A 96 -0.84 3.71 4.57
CA LEU A 96 -1.73 3.31 5.65
C LEU A 96 -1.32 4.03 6.94
N VAL A 97 -2.26 4.75 7.54
CA VAL A 97 -2.04 5.51 8.78
C VAL A 97 -2.83 4.94 9.96
N ARG A 98 -3.87 4.13 9.71
CA ARG A 98 -4.70 3.53 10.76
C ARG A 98 -5.34 2.22 10.34
N VAL A 99 -5.39 1.27 11.26
CA VAL A 99 -6.20 0.05 11.20
C VAL A 99 -7.13 0.05 12.40
N GLU A 100 -8.44 -0.02 12.16
CA GLU A 100 -9.43 -0.17 13.23
C GLU A 100 -9.48 -1.64 13.70
N PRO A 101 -9.78 -1.88 14.99
CA PRO A 101 -9.88 -3.23 15.56
C PRO A 101 -10.91 -4.11 14.83
#